data_AF-A0A941FEG5-F1
#
_entry.id   AF-A0A941FEG5-F1
#
_cell.length_a   1.000
_cell.length_b   1.000
_cell.length_c   1.000
_cell.angle_alpha   90.00
_cell.angle_beta   90.00
_cell.angle_gamma   90.00
#
_symmetry.space_group_name_H-M   'P 1'
#
loop_
_entity.id
_entity.type
_entity.pdbx_description
1 polymer ?
#
loop_
_entity_poly.entity_id
_entity_poly.type
_entity_poly.pdbx_seq_one_letter_code
_entity_poly.pdbx_strand_id
1 'polypeptide(L)' 'MIDSGYADRSRTFASWNTTGVRARLGAWHIPLSDLLNGATAAGLRIERTAEAGPDGVPDLFGFAGVKA' A
#
# COMPACT_ATOMS: atom_id res chain seq x y z
N MET A 1 15.46 5.29 -4.88
CA MET A 1 16.13 5.21 -3.56
C MET A 1 15.03 5.21 -2.51
N ILE A 2 14.99 4.20 -1.64
CA ILE A 2 14.13 4.21 -0.47
C ILE A 2 14.79 5.18 0.52
N ASP A 3 14.09 6.23 0.93
CA ASP A 3 14.60 7.21 1.88
C ASP A 3 13.96 7.06 3.26
N SER A 4 14.41 7.85 4.23
CA SER A 4 13.89 7.87 5.59
C SER A 4 12.40 8.25 5.67
N GLY A 5 11.84 8.86 4.61
CA GLY A 5 10.42 9.19 4.54
C GLY A 5 9.52 7.95 4.54
N TYR A 6 10.02 6.80 4.10
CA TYR A 6 9.31 5.52 4.20
C TYR A 6 9.24 4.97 5.63
N ALA A 7 10.05 5.49 6.57
CA ALA A 7 9.90 5.16 7.99
C ALA A 7 8.77 5.97 8.66
N ASP A 8 8.38 7.10 8.07
CA ASP A 8 7.32 7.96 8.62
C ASP A 8 5.94 7.31 8.42
N ARG A 9 5.27 7.02 9.54
CA ARG A 9 3.92 6.45 9.58
C ARG A 9 2.86 7.51 9.87
N SER A 10 3.25 8.77 10.00
CA SER A 10 2.31 9.87 10.17
C SER A 10 1.49 10.11 8.89
N ARG A 11 0.31 10.70 9.05
CA ARG A 11 -0.51 11.12 7.90
C ARG A 11 0.20 12.30 7.23
N THR A 12 0.50 12.16 5.94
CA THR A 12 1.19 13.20 5.16
C THR A 12 0.40 13.63 3.93
N PHE A 13 0.54 14.90 3.57
CA PHE A 13 0.00 15.48 2.34
C PHE A 13 1.07 15.61 1.24
N ALA A 14 2.33 15.29 1.55
CA ALA A 14 3.42 15.32 0.59
C ALA A 14 3.12 14.37 -0.59
N SER A 15 3.10 14.92 -1.80
CA SER A 15 2.79 14.18 -3.02
C SER A 15 3.46 14.84 -4.21
N TRP A 16 3.86 14.01 -5.19
CA TRP A 16 4.29 14.47 -6.51
C TRP A 16 3.13 15.05 -7.34
N ASN A 17 1.89 14.69 -7.02
CA ASN A 17 0.68 15.22 -7.67
C ASN A 17 -0.04 16.19 -6.71
N THR A 18 -0.01 17.48 -7.04
CA THR A 18 -0.61 18.55 -6.24
C THR A 18 -2.14 18.60 -6.30
N THR A 19 -2.77 17.85 -7.19
CA THR A 19 -4.24 17.88 -7.39
C THR A 19 -4.94 16.57 -7.03
N GLY A 20 -4.19 15.51 -6.75
CA GLY A 20 -4.70 14.18 -6.44
C GLY A 20 -5.33 14.04 -5.06
N VAL A 21 -5.94 12.87 -4.79
CA VAL A 21 -6.61 12.55 -3.52
C VAL A 21 -5.69 12.77 -2.31
N ARG A 22 -4.41 12.36 -2.41
CA ARG A 22 -3.41 12.55 -1.35
C ARG A 22 -3.17 14.03 -1.02
N ALA A 23 -3.20 14.92 -1.99
CA ALA A 23 -3.02 16.35 -1.73
C ALA A 23 -4.20 16.96 -0.97
N ARG A 24 -5.41 16.36 -1.06
CA ARG A 24 -6.63 16.85 -0.42
C ARG A 24 -6.91 16.20 0.93
N LEU A 25 -6.68 14.89 1.01
CA LEU A 25 -7.02 14.07 2.17
C LEU A 25 -5.80 13.52 2.90
N GLY A 26 -4.59 13.72 2.39
CA GLY A 26 -3.40 13.06 2.92
C GLY A 26 -3.41 11.55 2.67
N ALA A 27 -2.35 10.89 3.11
CA ALA A 27 -2.22 9.44 3.09
C ALA A 27 -1.19 8.98 4.12
N TRP A 28 -1.23 7.69 4.44
CA TRP A 28 -0.24 7.03 5.27
C TRP A 28 0.69 6.20 4.40
N HIS A 29 1.95 6.09 4.80
CA HIS A 29 2.80 5.01 4.32
C HIS A 29 2.54 3.75 5.15
N ILE A 30 2.07 2.70 4.49
CA ILE A 30 1.95 1.35 5.05
C ILE A 30 2.98 0.49 4.33
N PRO A 31 4.00 -0.05 5.01
CA PRO A 31 4.93 -0.97 4.42
C PRO A 31 4.19 -2.23 4.01
N LEU A 32 4.74 -2.84 2.96
CA LEU A 32 4.15 -4.02 2.38
C LEU A 32 4.04 -5.17 3.39
N SER A 33 5.05 -5.34 4.27
CA SER A 33 5.02 -6.35 5.34
C SER A 33 3.79 -6.20 6.24
N ASP A 34 3.48 -4.97 6.63
CA ASP A 34 2.41 -4.69 7.59
C ASP A 34 1.04 -4.93 6.93
N LEU A 35 0.90 -4.55 5.66
CA LEU A 35 -0.29 -4.82 4.87
C LEU A 35 -0.54 -6.34 4.71
N LEU A 36 0.47 -7.09 4.26
CA LEU A 36 0.33 -8.51 3.96
C LEU A 36 0.10 -9.33 5.23
N ASN A 37 0.88 -9.08 6.28
CA ASN A 37 0.71 -9.77 7.55
C ASN A 37 -0.60 -9.39 8.25
N GLY A 38 -1.04 -8.14 8.14
CA GLY A 38 -2.33 -7.71 8.66
C GLY A 38 -3.49 -8.42 7.96
N ALA A 39 -3.43 -8.55 6.63
CA ALA A 39 -4.44 -9.26 5.86
C ALA A 39 -4.51 -10.75 6.22
N THR A 40 -3.36 -11.44 6.33
CA THR A 40 -3.32 -12.86 6.69
C THR A 40 -3.76 -13.09 8.14
N ALA A 41 -3.36 -12.23 9.07
CA ALA A 41 -3.82 -12.27 10.45
C ALA A 41 -5.34 -12.04 10.58
N ALA A 42 -5.93 -11.24 9.68
CA ALA A 42 -7.38 -11.06 9.59
C ALA A 42 -8.12 -12.24 8.94
N GLY A 43 -7.41 -13.33 8.59
CA GLY A 43 -7.98 -14.51 7.96
C GLY A 43 -8.23 -14.36 6.46
N LEU A 44 -7.61 -13.37 5.81
CA LEU A 44 -7.68 -13.23 4.35
C LEU A 44 -6.57 -14.01 3.67
N ARG A 45 -6.87 -14.62 2.52
CA ARG A 45 -5.89 -15.27 1.66
C ARG A 45 -5.45 -14.31 0.56
N ILE A 46 -4.15 -14.17 0.34
CA ILE A 46 -3.62 -13.47 -0.83
C ILE A 46 -3.94 -14.30 -2.07
N GLU A 47 -4.64 -13.70 -3.03
CA GLU A 47 -5.09 -14.37 -4.24
C GLU A 47 -4.36 -13.87 -5.48
N ARG A 48 -4.03 -12.57 -5.53
CA ARG A 48 -3.34 -11.98 -6.67
C ARG A 48 -2.45 -10.84 -6.25
N THR A 49 -1.27 -10.76 -6.85
CA THR A 49 -0.45 -9.56 -6.89
C THR A 49 -0.19 -9.21 -8.35
N ALA A 50 -0.15 -7.91 -8.65
CA ALA A 50 0.28 -7.44 -9.96
C ALA A 50 1.09 -6.15 -9.81
N GLU A 51 2.11 -6.05 -10.66
CA GLU A 51 2.93 -4.86 -10.83
C GLU A 51 2.63 -4.25 -12.19
N ALA A 52 2.65 -2.93 -12.28
CA ALA A 52 2.39 -2.18 -13.50
C ALA A 52 3.61 -1.35 -13.90
N GLY A 53 3.68 -1.08 -15.22
CA GLY A 53 4.73 -0.29 -15.82
C GLY A 53 6.08 -1.01 -15.90
N PRO A 54 7.04 -0.42 -16.64
CA PRO A 54 8.36 -1.01 -16.87
C PRO A 54 9.21 -1.10 -15.59
N ASP A 55 8.89 -0.29 -14.57
CA ASP A 55 9.63 -0.23 -13.31
C ASP A 55 9.08 -1.20 -12.23
N GLY A 56 8.08 -2.02 -12.56
CA GLY A 56 7.54 -3.04 -11.64
C GLY A 56 6.84 -2.44 -10.42
N VAL A 57 6.07 -1.35 -10.60
CA VAL A 57 5.41 -0.67 -9.48
C VAL A 57 4.23 -1.53 -9.02
N PRO A 58 4.15 -1.94 -7.73
CA PRO A 58 2.99 -2.68 -7.23
C PRO A 58 1.70 -1.88 -7.45
N ASP A 59 0.74 -2.50 -8.14
CA ASP A 59 -0.49 -1.84 -8.61
C ASP A 59 -1.75 -2.52 -8.06
N LEU A 60 -1.70 -3.83 -7.84
CA LEU A 60 -2.86 -4.60 -7.36
C LEU A 60 -2.49 -5.62 -6.29
N PHE A 61 -3.28 -5.64 -5.21
CA PHE A 61 -3.38 -6.75 -4.26
C PHE A 61 -4.84 -7.25 -4.21
N GLY A 62 -5.04 -8.53 -4.51
CA GLY A 62 -6.31 -9.23 -4.36
C GLY A 62 -6.30 -10.10 -3.10
N PHE A 63 -7.25 -9.90 -2.21
CA PHE A 63 -7.44 -10.70 -1.00
C PHE A 63 -8.81 -11.37 -1.03
N ALA A 64 -8.86 -12.67 -0.77
CA ALA A 64 -10.09 -13.43 -0.65
C ALA A 64 -10.43 -13.68 0.82
N GLY A 65 -11.69 -13.44 1.20
CA GLY A 65 -12.23 -13.96 2.46
C GLY A 65 -12.40 -15.47 2.35
N VAL A 66 -11.83 -16.23 3.28
CA VAL A 66 -11.99 -17.68 3.34
C VAL A 66 -12.91 -18.04 4.50
N LYS A 67 -13.90 -18.92 4.23
CA LYS A 67 -14.69 -19.52 5.30
C LYS A 67 -13.85 -20.65 5.92
N ALA A 68 -13.73 -20.63 7.25
CA ALA A 68 -13.10 -21.70 8.01
C ALA A 68 -13.83 -23.04 7.84
#